data_AF-A0A850SP20-F1
#
_entry.id   AF-A0A850SP20-F1
#
_cell.length_a   1.000
_cell.length_b   1.000
_cell.length_c   1.000
_cell.angle_alpha   90.00
_cell.angle_beta   90.00
_cell.angle_gamma   90.00
#
_symmetry.space_group_name_H-M   'P 1'
#
loop_
_entity.id
_entity.type
_entity.pdbx_description
1 polymer ?
#
loop_
_entity_poly.entity_id
_entity_poly.type
_entity_poly.pdbx_seq_one_letter_code
_entity_poly.pdbx_strand_id
1 'polypeptide(L)'
;MVMKARPIQLALVISAVAAILFVASSGTALAKPATDPEGDSSDPNFDIKTYGFKGDKMFVQVYGKTARSLPTGDHQGFAYVFNTNDGIWAINGHKEAHSNDLPQWHAERIFADGTCIQGIDIGSERTLTIAGNNAMVRTEAVTEIYSVMAVEFHLLVDEPDNPPPGTDCIAEVVNVFDEA
;
A
#
# COMPACT_ATOMS: atom_id res chain seq x y z
N MET A 1 -16.46 45.30 34.09
CA MET A 1 -17.89 45.00 33.86
C MET A 1 -18.05 43.49 34.02
N VAL A 2 -18.67 43.05 35.12
CA VAL A 2 -18.74 41.63 35.50
C VAL A 2 -20.10 41.10 35.06
N MET A 3 -20.13 40.22 34.06
CA MET A 3 -21.36 39.53 33.65
C MET A 3 -21.55 38.30 34.54
N LYS A 4 -22.63 38.35 35.33
CA LYS A 4 -23.06 37.32 36.28
C LYS A 4 -24.19 36.52 35.63
N ALA A 5 -23.86 35.41 34.97
CA ALA A 5 -24.87 34.48 34.46
C ALA A 5 -25.34 33.55 35.58
N ARG A 6 -26.65 33.53 35.84
CA ARG A 6 -27.31 32.56 36.74
C ARG A 6 -27.85 31.38 35.94
N PRO A 7 -27.92 30.19 36.56
CA PRO A 7 -28.13 28.93 35.85
C PRO A 7 -29.61 28.67 35.56
N ILE A 8 -29.90 28.14 34.37
CA ILE A 8 -31.19 27.52 34.05
C ILE A 8 -31.02 26.03 34.31
N GLN A 9 -31.65 25.55 35.39
CA GLN A 9 -31.92 24.14 35.60
C GLN A 9 -33.06 23.74 34.65
N LEU A 10 -32.81 22.77 33.78
CA LEU A 10 -33.87 21.95 33.23
C LEU A 10 -33.43 20.49 33.35
N ALA A 11 -33.95 19.83 34.38
CA ALA A 11 -33.83 18.40 34.54
C ALA A 11 -34.80 17.72 33.55
N LEU A 12 -34.28 16.85 32.70
CA LEU A 12 -35.07 15.78 32.11
C LEU A 12 -34.35 14.46 32.39
N VAL A 13 -34.91 13.70 33.32
CA VAL A 13 -34.55 12.32 33.61
C VAL A 13 -35.30 11.45 32.61
N ILE A 14 -34.58 10.73 31.76
CA ILE A 14 -35.09 9.51 31.13
C ILE A 14 -34.05 8.42 31.33
N SER A 15 -34.31 7.57 32.32
CA SER A 15 -33.68 6.28 32.49
C SER A 15 -34.13 5.32 31.41
N ALA A 16 -33.21 4.74 30.66
CA ALA A 16 -33.40 3.40 30.09
C ALA A 16 -32.04 2.73 29.89
N VAL A 17 -31.92 1.58 30.53
CA VAL A 17 -30.81 0.63 30.50
C VAL A 17 -30.43 0.28 29.07
N ALA A 18 -29.18 0.51 28.70
CA ALA A 18 -28.50 -0.29 27.70
C ALA A 18 -27.14 -0.67 28.28
N ALA A 19 -27.06 -1.88 28.81
CA ALA A 19 -25.79 -2.54 28.99
C ALA A 19 -25.14 -2.61 27.60
N ILE A 20 -24.17 -1.73 27.36
CA ILE A 20 -23.32 -1.81 26.18
C ILE A 20 -22.48 -3.06 26.39
N LEU A 21 -22.92 -4.16 25.78
CA LEU A 21 -22.04 -5.25 25.42
C LEU A 21 -20.90 -4.60 24.62
N PHE A 22 -19.72 -4.53 25.22
CA PHE A 22 -18.49 -4.49 24.47
C PHE A 22 -18.42 -5.82 23.70
N VAL A 23 -19.07 -5.85 22.54
CA VAL A 23 -18.66 -6.78 21.50
C VAL A 23 -17.28 -6.29 21.14
N ALA A 24 -16.26 -7.06 21.52
CA ALA A 24 -14.94 -6.91 20.98
C ALA A 24 -15.12 -6.85 19.46
N SER A 25 -14.91 -5.67 18.86
CA SER A 25 -14.78 -5.58 17.42
C SER A 25 -13.50 -6.34 17.10
N SER A 26 -13.64 -7.63 16.80
CA SER A 26 -12.74 -8.29 15.87
C SER A 26 -12.75 -7.37 14.65
N GLY A 27 -11.72 -6.50 14.56
CA GLY A 27 -11.61 -5.50 13.52
C GLY A 27 -11.86 -6.22 12.21
N THR A 28 -13.02 -5.96 11.61
CA THR A 28 -13.37 -6.51 10.31
C THR A 28 -12.28 -6.03 9.39
N ALA A 29 -11.45 -6.95 8.91
CA ALA A 29 -10.54 -6.64 7.82
C ALA A 29 -11.40 -6.00 6.74
N LEU A 30 -11.17 -4.72 6.45
CA LEU A 30 -11.85 -4.01 5.37
C LEU A 30 -11.21 -4.50 4.07
N ALA A 31 -11.54 -5.74 3.70
CA ALA A 31 -11.06 -6.38 2.50
C ALA A 31 -11.98 -5.97 1.35
N LYS A 32 -11.40 -5.38 0.30
CA LYS A 32 -12.05 -5.11 -0.98
C LYS A 32 -11.64 -6.21 -1.97
N PRO A 33 -12.58 -6.85 -2.68
CA PRO A 33 -12.23 -7.71 -3.81
C PRO A 33 -11.63 -6.85 -4.93
N ALA A 34 -10.74 -7.43 -5.73
CA ALA A 34 -10.31 -6.76 -6.96
C ALA A 34 -11.42 -6.74 -8.01
N THR A 35 -11.31 -5.81 -8.96
CA THR A 35 -12.31 -5.59 -10.00
C THR A 35 -12.23 -6.66 -11.10
N ASP A 36 -11.08 -7.32 -11.26
CA ASP A 36 -10.84 -8.38 -12.23
C ASP A 36 -10.62 -9.76 -11.56
N PRO A 37 -11.66 -10.61 -11.43
CA PRO A 37 -11.51 -11.94 -10.86
C PRO A 37 -10.98 -12.99 -11.85
N GLU A 38 -10.83 -12.66 -13.14
CA GLU A 38 -10.34 -13.60 -14.18
C GLU A 38 -8.84 -13.50 -14.44
N GLY A 39 -8.22 -12.38 -14.03
CA GLY A 39 -6.80 -12.12 -14.12
C GLY A 39 -6.36 -11.83 -15.55
N ASP A 40 -6.09 -10.56 -15.86
CA ASP A 40 -5.55 -10.15 -17.16
C ASP A 40 -4.02 -10.36 -17.29
N SER A 41 -3.36 -10.72 -16.19
CA SER A 41 -1.95 -11.11 -16.19
C SER A 41 -1.78 -12.58 -16.53
N SER A 42 -0.93 -12.87 -17.52
CA SER A 42 -0.42 -14.24 -17.75
C SER A 42 0.38 -14.81 -16.55
N ASP A 43 0.80 -13.94 -15.63
CA ASP A 43 1.44 -14.29 -14.37
C ASP A 43 0.46 -14.10 -13.19
N PRO A 44 -0.06 -15.18 -12.59
CA PRO A 44 -1.03 -15.11 -11.49
C PRO A 44 -0.46 -14.48 -10.22
N ASN A 45 0.86 -14.25 -10.13
CA ASN A 45 1.43 -13.53 -9.00
C ASN A 45 1.10 -12.03 -9.03
N PHE A 46 0.64 -11.48 -10.17
CA PHE A 46 0.22 -10.07 -10.30
C PHE A 46 -1.28 -9.86 -10.36
N ASP A 47 -2.03 -10.95 -10.43
CA ASP A 47 -3.49 -10.94 -10.41
C ASP A 47 -3.98 -10.73 -8.96
N ILE A 48 -4.49 -9.54 -8.65
CA ILE A 48 -4.89 -9.15 -7.31
C ILE A 48 -6.22 -9.86 -7.01
N LYS A 49 -6.25 -10.59 -5.91
CA LYS A 49 -7.46 -11.24 -5.44
C LYS A 49 -8.27 -10.34 -4.52
N THR A 50 -7.60 -9.73 -3.55
CA THR A 50 -8.22 -8.84 -2.57
C THR A 50 -7.14 -8.04 -1.85
N TYR A 51 -7.50 -6.85 -1.38
CA TYR A 51 -6.62 -5.98 -0.63
C TYR A 51 -7.38 -5.34 0.53
N GLY A 52 -6.67 -4.76 1.49
CA GLY A 52 -7.33 -4.10 2.61
C GLY A 52 -6.44 -3.94 3.83
N PHE A 53 -7.07 -3.90 5.01
CA PHE A 53 -6.37 -3.84 6.29
C PHE A 53 -6.54 -5.13 7.09
N LYS A 54 -5.49 -5.53 7.80
CA LYS A 54 -5.51 -6.57 8.83
C LYS A 54 -4.81 -6.04 10.08
N GLY A 55 -5.58 -5.43 10.98
CA GLY A 55 -5.02 -4.65 12.08
C GLY A 55 -4.41 -3.36 11.54
N ASP A 56 -3.17 -3.05 11.93
CA ASP A 56 -2.39 -1.88 11.48
C ASP A 56 -1.52 -2.15 10.24
N LYS A 57 -1.85 -3.21 9.51
CA LYS A 57 -1.15 -3.61 8.31
C LYS A 57 -2.07 -3.50 7.12
N MET A 58 -1.67 -2.73 6.12
CA MET A 58 -2.25 -2.90 4.79
C MET A 58 -1.77 -4.21 4.17
N PHE A 59 -2.59 -4.82 3.33
CA PHE A 59 -2.28 -6.09 2.69
C PHE A 59 -2.78 -6.13 1.25
N VAL A 60 -2.09 -6.93 0.44
CA VAL A 60 -2.54 -7.39 -0.87
C VAL A 60 -2.42 -8.91 -0.93
N GLN A 61 -3.51 -9.56 -1.36
CA GLN A 61 -3.56 -10.97 -1.66
C GLN A 61 -3.66 -11.15 -3.18
N VAL A 62 -2.91 -12.09 -3.72
CA VAL A 62 -2.91 -12.44 -5.15
C VAL A 62 -3.42 -13.88 -5.36
N TYR A 63 -3.76 -14.25 -6.59
CA TYR A 63 -4.16 -15.62 -6.89
C TYR A 63 -3.00 -16.62 -6.88
N GLY A 64 -1.82 -16.18 -7.34
CA GLY A 64 -0.58 -16.94 -7.32
C GLY A 64 0.14 -16.88 -5.97
N LYS A 65 1.44 -16.58 -6.01
CA LYS A 65 2.26 -16.36 -4.82
C LYS A 65 2.87 -14.97 -4.88
N THR A 66 2.68 -14.20 -3.83
CA THR A 66 3.22 -12.85 -3.75
C THR A 66 4.75 -12.88 -3.76
N ALA A 67 5.36 -11.88 -4.39
CA ALA A 67 6.81 -11.72 -4.43
C ALA A 67 7.57 -12.91 -5.05
N ARG A 68 6.96 -13.59 -6.03
CA ARG A 68 7.58 -14.72 -6.75
C ARG A 68 7.96 -14.43 -8.19
N SER A 69 7.39 -13.41 -8.79
CA SER A 69 7.83 -12.90 -10.07
C SER A 69 9.06 -12.04 -9.82
N LEU A 70 10.20 -12.49 -10.36
CA LEU A 70 11.46 -11.81 -10.18
C LEU A 70 11.85 -11.13 -11.48
N PRO A 71 12.31 -9.87 -11.45
CA PRO A 71 12.84 -9.21 -12.63
C PRO A 71 14.01 -10.01 -13.19
N THR A 72 13.98 -10.21 -14.52
CA THR A 72 15.01 -10.96 -15.24
C THR A 72 15.94 -10.04 -16.03
N GLY A 73 15.40 -8.90 -16.48
CA GLY A 73 16.15 -7.82 -17.11
C GLY A 73 16.80 -6.90 -16.08
N ASP A 74 17.91 -6.29 -16.48
CA ASP A 74 18.49 -5.18 -15.73
C ASP A 74 17.50 -4.00 -15.76
N HIS A 75 17.39 -3.31 -14.62
CA HIS A 75 16.46 -2.20 -14.42
C HIS A 75 14.97 -2.58 -14.48
N GLN A 76 14.64 -3.86 -14.59
CA GLN A 76 13.26 -4.30 -14.48
C GLN A 76 12.84 -4.34 -13.01
N GLY A 77 11.61 -3.94 -12.75
CA GLY A 77 10.99 -4.04 -11.43
C GLY A 77 9.50 -4.32 -11.52
N PHE A 78 8.97 -4.85 -10.43
CA PHE A 78 7.55 -5.12 -10.27
C PHE A 78 7.06 -4.59 -8.92
N ALA A 79 5.82 -4.09 -8.89
CA ALA A 79 5.24 -3.55 -7.67
C ALA A 79 3.75 -3.83 -7.53
N TYR A 80 3.29 -3.92 -6.28
CA TYR A 80 1.92 -3.63 -5.91
C TYR A 80 1.88 -2.21 -5.35
N VAL A 81 1.15 -1.32 -6.00
CA VAL A 81 1.09 0.10 -5.68
C VAL A 81 -0.25 0.42 -5.04
N PHE A 82 -0.22 0.92 -3.81
CA PHE A 82 -1.37 1.32 -3.02
C PHE A 82 -1.49 2.84 -3.07
N ASN A 83 -2.63 3.33 -3.55
CA ASN A 83 -2.99 4.73 -3.36
C ASN A 83 -3.75 4.88 -2.05
N THR A 84 -3.23 5.69 -1.12
CA THR A 84 -3.73 5.78 0.25
C THR A 84 -3.89 7.22 0.70
N ASN A 85 -4.52 7.41 1.87
CA ASN A 85 -4.65 8.73 2.50
C ASN A 85 -3.31 9.30 3.03
N ASP A 86 -2.23 8.51 3.07
CA ASP A 86 -0.88 8.93 3.48
C ASP A 86 0.14 8.87 2.32
N GLY A 87 -0.35 8.97 1.09
CA GLY A 87 0.45 8.94 -0.14
C GLY A 87 0.47 7.59 -0.83
N ILE A 88 1.39 7.43 -1.79
CA ILE A 88 1.51 6.23 -2.62
C ILE A 88 2.52 5.28 -1.99
N TRP A 89 2.10 4.06 -1.69
CA TRP A 89 2.98 3.02 -1.18
C TRP A 89 3.22 1.95 -2.22
N ALA A 90 4.44 1.44 -2.31
CA ALA A 90 4.81 0.35 -3.19
C ALA A 90 5.36 -0.81 -2.37
N ILE A 91 4.82 -2.01 -2.60
CA ILE A 91 5.49 -3.27 -2.24
C ILE A 91 6.15 -3.76 -3.53
N ASN A 92 7.47 -3.65 -3.62
CA ASN A 92 8.16 -3.80 -4.88
C ASN A 92 9.42 -4.67 -4.76
N GLY A 93 9.84 -5.22 -5.89
CA GLY A 93 11.13 -5.88 -6.06
C GLY A 93 11.70 -5.53 -7.43
N HIS A 94 12.96 -5.10 -7.45
CA HIS A 94 13.66 -4.69 -8.67
C HIS A 94 15.04 -5.34 -8.77
N LYS A 95 15.60 -5.34 -9.99
CA LYS A 95 16.98 -5.72 -10.25
C LYS A 95 17.78 -4.51 -10.73
N GLU A 96 18.75 -4.11 -9.91
CA GLU A 96 19.75 -3.11 -10.30
C GLU A 96 20.72 -3.71 -11.32
N ALA A 97 21.17 -2.92 -12.30
CA ALA A 97 22.06 -3.42 -13.36
C ALA A 97 23.38 -3.99 -12.84
N HIS A 98 23.90 -3.46 -11.73
CA HIS A 98 25.20 -3.86 -11.18
C HIS A 98 25.09 -4.86 -10.03
N SER A 99 23.87 -5.24 -9.64
CA SER A 99 23.66 -6.17 -8.55
C SER A 99 23.63 -7.61 -9.03
N ASN A 100 24.42 -8.46 -8.37
CA ASN A 100 24.35 -9.92 -8.52
C ASN A 100 23.43 -10.55 -7.48
N ASP A 101 22.78 -9.73 -6.65
CA ASP A 101 21.90 -10.21 -5.61
C ASP A 101 20.56 -10.64 -6.20
N LEU A 102 19.92 -11.61 -5.55
CA LEU A 102 18.55 -11.95 -5.89
C LEU A 102 17.66 -10.75 -5.55
N PRO A 103 16.74 -10.36 -6.45
CA PRO A 103 15.82 -9.26 -6.19
C PRO A 103 15.11 -9.46 -4.85
N GLN A 104 15.30 -8.48 -3.95
CA GLN A 104 14.63 -8.46 -2.67
C GLN A 104 13.37 -7.62 -2.78
N TRP A 105 12.33 -8.06 -2.08
CA TRP A 105 11.09 -7.30 -2.01
C TRP A 105 11.08 -6.44 -0.75
N HIS A 106 10.78 -5.15 -0.94
CA HIS A 106 10.69 -4.16 0.11
C HIS A 106 9.34 -3.42 0.02
N ALA A 107 9.06 -2.60 1.03
CA ALA A 107 7.84 -1.82 1.08
C ALA A 107 8.16 -0.40 1.55
N GLU A 108 7.77 0.57 0.73
CA GLU A 108 8.15 1.96 0.91
C GLU A 108 7.11 2.89 0.29
N ARG A 109 7.16 4.16 0.69
CA ARG A 109 6.41 5.24 0.08
C ARG A 109 7.18 5.80 -1.11
N ILE A 110 6.47 6.06 -2.19
CA ILE A 110 7.02 6.62 -3.43
C ILE A 110 6.32 7.93 -3.79
N PHE A 111 6.99 8.72 -4.61
CA PHE A 111 6.44 9.91 -5.25
C PHE A 111 6.28 9.62 -6.74
N ALA A 112 5.10 9.84 -7.29
CA ALA A 112 4.82 9.58 -8.70
C ALA A 112 3.91 10.65 -9.31
N ASP A 113 4.12 10.91 -10.60
CA ASP A 113 3.29 11.76 -11.45
C ASP A 113 3.04 11.05 -12.80
N GLY A 114 1.80 10.61 -13.01
CA GLY A 114 1.47 9.74 -14.14
C GLY A 114 2.22 8.41 -14.08
N THR A 115 2.93 8.06 -15.15
CA THR A 115 3.79 6.87 -15.22
C THR A 115 5.16 7.08 -14.58
N CYS A 116 5.53 8.32 -14.28
CA CYS A 116 6.85 8.66 -13.78
C CYS A 116 6.92 8.50 -12.26
N ILE A 117 7.82 7.65 -11.77
CA ILE A 117 8.22 7.58 -10.37
C ILE A 117 9.34 8.60 -10.19
N GLN A 118 9.08 9.62 -9.40
CA GLN A 118 9.96 10.77 -9.17
C GLN A 118 10.95 10.52 -8.03
N GLY A 119 10.61 9.65 -7.09
CA GLY A 119 11.47 9.36 -5.95
C GLY A 119 10.90 8.33 -4.99
N ILE A 120 11.77 7.90 -4.09
CA ILE A 120 11.48 6.99 -2.98
C ILE A 120 11.68 7.77 -1.68
N ASP A 121 10.76 7.62 -0.73
CA ASP A 121 10.99 8.09 0.63
C ASP A 121 11.76 7.03 1.42
N ILE A 122 13.09 7.12 1.43
CA ILE A 122 13.98 6.13 2.05
C ILE A 122 13.68 5.95 3.56
N GLY A 123 13.22 7.00 4.25
CA GLY A 123 12.84 6.92 5.67
C GLY A 123 11.52 6.18 5.92
N SER A 124 10.79 5.89 4.86
CA SER A 124 9.50 5.21 4.90
C SER A 124 9.61 3.69 4.78
N GLU A 125 10.79 3.11 4.57
CA GLU A 125 10.93 1.65 4.45
C GLU A 125 10.30 0.95 5.67
N ARG A 126 9.47 -0.06 5.40
CA ARG A 126 8.78 -0.84 6.43
C ARG A 126 9.02 -2.32 6.22
N THR A 127 9.05 -3.05 7.33
CA THR A 127 9.13 -4.51 7.30
C THR A 127 7.95 -5.10 6.53
N LEU A 128 8.28 -5.71 5.39
CA LEU A 128 7.37 -6.49 4.58
C LEU A 128 7.22 -7.90 5.17
N THR A 129 5.99 -8.35 5.35
CA THR A 129 5.66 -9.73 5.71
C THR A 129 5.04 -10.43 4.51
N ILE A 130 5.73 -11.42 3.93
CA ILE A 130 5.20 -12.26 2.84
C ILE A 130 4.84 -13.64 3.40
N ALA A 131 3.61 -14.07 3.17
CA ALA A 131 3.12 -15.39 3.58
C ALA A 131 2.21 -16.00 2.52
N GLY A 132 2.75 -16.92 1.73
CA GLY A 132 2.01 -17.61 0.67
C GLY A 132 1.61 -16.66 -0.45
N ASN A 133 0.33 -16.32 -0.51
CA ASN A 133 -0.25 -15.44 -1.51
C ASN A 133 -0.59 -14.05 -0.96
N ASN A 134 -0.03 -13.68 0.20
CA ASN A 134 -0.31 -12.43 0.87
C ASN A 134 0.99 -11.66 1.16
N ALA A 135 0.99 -10.36 0.85
CA ALA A 135 1.98 -9.41 1.34
C ALA A 135 1.32 -8.41 2.28
N MET A 136 1.97 -8.14 3.40
CA MET A 136 1.48 -7.24 4.44
C MET A 136 2.58 -6.31 4.89
N VAL A 137 2.23 -5.04 5.09
CA VAL A 137 3.17 -4.02 5.56
C VAL A 137 2.50 -3.16 6.61
N ARG A 138 3.23 -2.85 7.70
CA ARG A 138 2.73 -2.01 8.79
C ARG A 138 2.78 -0.54 8.39
N THR A 139 1.64 0.13 8.46
CA THR A 139 1.47 1.53 8.05
C THR A 139 0.56 2.26 9.03
N GLU A 140 1.13 2.76 10.12
CA GLU A 140 0.36 3.34 11.24
C GLU A 140 -0.43 4.60 10.86
N ALA A 141 0.02 5.32 9.84
CA ALA A 141 -0.63 6.53 9.33
C ALA A 141 -1.71 6.26 8.26
N VAL A 142 -1.71 5.07 7.66
CA VAL A 142 -2.63 4.71 6.58
C VAL A 142 -3.90 4.12 7.18
N THR A 143 -5.02 4.79 6.95
CA THR A 143 -6.35 4.36 7.43
C THR A 143 -7.32 4.07 6.29
N GLU A 144 -6.98 4.45 5.06
CA GLU A 144 -7.81 4.26 3.89
C GLU A 144 -6.96 3.89 2.67
N ILE A 145 -7.44 2.93 1.89
CA ILE A 145 -6.87 2.54 0.59
C ILE A 145 -7.90 2.92 -0.48
N TYR A 146 -7.51 3.83 -1.36
CA TYR A 146 -8.34 4.30 -2.48
C TYR A 146 -8.34 3.29 -3.61
N SER A 147 -7.17 2.80 -4.00
CA SER A 147 -6.98 1.77 -5.02
C SER A 147 -5.68 1.00 -4.81
N VAL A 148 -5.59 -0.17 -5.44
CA VAL A 148 -4.35 -0.96 -5.55
C VAL A 148 -4.17 -1.39 -6.99
N MET A 149 -2.96 -1.30 -7.50
CA MET A 149 -2.62 -1.80 -8.84
C MET A 149 -1.36 -2.65 -8.81
N ALA A 150 -1.26 -3.60 -9.74
CA ALA A 150 -0.05 -4.35 -10.00
C ALA A 150 0.63 -3.79 -11.25
N VAL A 151 1.92 -3.48 -11.16
CA VAL A 151 2.66 -2.83 -12.25
C VAL A 151 4.01 -3.47 -12.51
N GLU A 152 4.45 -3.36 -13.76
CA GLU A 152 5.84 -3.46 -14.16
C GLU A 152 6.40 -2.06 -14.37
N PHE A 153 7.62 -1.83 -13.92
CA PHE A 153 8.33 -0.58 -14.12
C PHE A 153 9.78 -0.82 -14.54
N HIS A 154 10.36 0.20 -15.16
CA HIS A 154 11.78 0.24 -15.50
C HIS A 154 12.49 1.35 -14.74
N LEU A 155 13.60 1.02 -14.09
CA LEU A 155 14.52 1.99 -13.51
C LEU A 155 15.22 2.77 -14.63
N LEU A 156 15.25 4.08 -14.49
CA LEU A 156 15.95 5.01 -15.39
C LEU A 156 17.32 5.42 -14.82
N VAL A 157 17.60 5.02 -13.58
CA VAL A 157 18.84 5.27 -12.85
C VAL A 157 19.31 4.01 -12.14
N ASP A 158 20.62 3.89 -11.93
CA ASP A 158 21.22 2.71 -11.28
C ASP A 158 20.94 2.67 -9.76
N GLU A 159 20.90 3.84 -9.11
CA GLU A 159 20.68 4.02 -7.67
C GLU A 159 19.41 4.88 -7.45
N PRO A 160 18.20 4.28 -7.43
CA PRO A 160 16.95 5.02 -7.31
C PRO A 160 16.74 5.70 -5.95
N ASP A 161 17.43 5.24 -4.91
CA ASP A 161 17.49 5.85 -3.59
C ASP A 161 18.46 7.05 -3.54
N ASN A 162 19.38 7.16 -4.49
CA ASN A 162 20.34 8.26 -4.58
C ASN A 162 20.51 8.73 -6.03
N PRO A 163 19.44 9.22 -6.68
CA PRO A 163 19.48 9.56 -8.08
C PRO A 163 20.40 10.77 -8.35
N PRO A 164 21.00 10.86 -9.55
CA PRO A 164 21.77 12.03 -9.93
C PRO A 164 21.01 13.36 -9.74
N PRO A 165 21.69 14.47 -9.38
CA PRO A 165 21.02 15.76 -9.26
C PRO A 165 20.33 16.18 -10.55
N GLY A 166 19.06 16.59 -10.44
CA GLY A 166 18.24 16.98 -11.59
C GLY A 166 17.52 15.83 -12.29
N THR A 167 17.54 14.62 -11.72
CA THR A 167 16.68 13.52 -12.17
C THR A 167 15.24 13.81 -11.78
N ASP A 168 14.38 14.03 -12.78
CA ASP A 168 12.94 14.22 -12.58
C ASP A 168 12.17 12.89 -12.53
N CYS A 169 12.75 11.82 -13.07
CA CYS A 169 12.14 10.50 -13.17
C CYS A 169 13.18 9.40 -12.91
N ILE A 170 13.01 8.67 -11.81
CA ILE A 170 13.90 7.56 -11.42
C ILE A 170 13.44 6.23 -12.00
N ALA A 171 12.15 6.10 -12.31
CA ALA A 171 11.58 4.93 -12.95
C ALA A 171 10.29 5.26 -13.71
N GLU A 172 9.94 4.43 -14.69
CA GLU A 172 8.73 4.57 -15.49
C GLU A 172 7.88 3.29 -15.40
N VAL A 173 6.58 3.44 -15.11
CA VAL A 173 5.60 2.36 -15.21
C VAL A 173 5.38 2.03 -16.68
N VAL A 174 5.69 0.80 -17.07
CA VAL A 174 5.61 0.33 -18.47
C VAL A 174 4.37 -0.51 -18.73
N ASN A 175 3.91 -1.27 -17.74
CA ASN A 175 2.69 -2.08 -17.82
C ASN A 175 1.90 -1.96 -16.52
N VAL A 176 0.58 -1.87 -16.65
CA VAL A 176 -0.37 -2.10 -15.57
C VAL A 176 -1.02 -3.43 -15.85
N PHE A 177 -0.96 -4.34 -14.88
CA PHE A 177 -1.64 -5.62 -14.94
C PHE A 177 -3.05 -5.40 -14.40
N ASP A 178 -3.20 -5.31 -13.08
CA ASP A 178 -4.52 -5.21 -12.45
C ASP A 178 -4.77 -3.84 -11.80
N GLU A 179 -6.04 -3.41 -11.75
CA GLU A 179 -6.52 -2.22 -11.05
C GLU A 179 -7.76 -2.55 -10.19
N ALA A 180 -7.64 -2.33 -8.88
CA ALA A 180 -8.55 -2.82 -7.84
C ALA A 180 -8.96 -1.73 -6.84
#